data_AF-A0A819TZC7-F1
#
_entry.id   AF-A0A819TZC7-F1
#
_cell.length_a   1.000
_cell.length_b   1.000
_cell.length_c   1.000
_cell.angle_alpha   90.00
_cell.angle_beta   90.00
_cell.angle_gamma   90.00
#
_symmetry.space_group_name_H-M   'P 1'
#
loop_
_entity.id
_entity.type
_entity.pdbx_description
1 polymer ?
#
loop_
_entity_poly.entity_id
_entity_poly.type
_entity_poly.pdbx_seq_one_letter_code
_entity_poly.pdbx_strand_id
1 'polypeptide(L)'
;LTTYIDHLIELEFKDLVCYYISKLPSNNQSTIMAKFLDTLSNRKDKEYYLKQGFTYKIDIDTSLLILAANQRRDQTFDKDNNEEIISTNSKNLNENDHKQLEALKLLTTFLSTQTLDALRFANQICRYFLNDAKYEGIRIALSYFPHDIDIHTIEANNRQQSVDDLREFKAFGAYIAALEAIQRWSELHQKQQDNTSTTTREDQAYLPIVIKACYDVFDYPQGWLVDSTNIHQTSPDNETRQTEMSVLRHKYISMLACNLFRIFDLIKQEQETFRLITFLSDSRKQQLYTLFSKEALNSVLLLTEHAAERCLDRQQQQQTDDTTVNYFL
;
A
#
# COMPACT_ATOMS: atom_id res chain seq x y z
N LEU A 1 18.06 38.73 -11.03
CA LEU A 1 18.73 37.45 -11.34
C LEU A 1 17.72 36.30 -11.44
N THR A 2 16.77 36.20 -10.51
CA THR A 2 15.64 35.23 -10.59
C THR A 2 14.86 35.32 -11.89
N THR A 3 14.39 36.52 -12.29
CA THR A 3 13.70 36.75 -13.57
C THR A 3 14.56 36.41 -14.81
N TYR A 4 15.88 36.51 -14.69
CA TYR A 4 16.80 36.13 -15.76
C TYR A 4 16.97 34.61 -15.84
N ILE A 5 16.97 33.93 -14.70
CA ILE A 5 16.92 32.46 -14.63
C ILE A 5 15.59 31.97 -15.22
N ASP A 6 14.47 32.61 -14.90
CA ASP A 6 13.16 32.26 -15.48
C ASP A 6 13.17 32.36 -17.01
N HIS A 7 13.78 33.41 -17.58
CA HIS A 7 13.97 33.50 -19.04
C HIS A 7 14.98 32.49 -19.60
N LEU A 8 16.04 32.12 -18.86
CA LEU A 8 16.96 31.06 -19.28
C LEU A 8 16.30 29.68 -19.29
N ILE A 9 15.34 29.47 -18.39
CA ILE A 9 14.49 28.27 -18.32
C ILE A 9 13.55 28.22 -19.53
N GLU A 10 12.91 29.35 -19.88
CA GLU A 10 12.06 29.47 -21.07
C GLU A 10 12.85 29.27 -22.39
N LEU A 11 14.13 29.66 -22.42
CA LEU A 11 15.00 29.56 -23.58
C LEU A 11 15.80 28.25 -23.66
N GLU A 12 15.58 27.30 -22.74
CA GLU A 12 16.26 25.99 -22.66
C GLU A 12 17.81 26.04 -22.71
N PHE A 13 18.44 27.08 -22.16
CA PHE A 13 19.92 27.17 -22.14
C PHE A 13 20.53 26.25 -21.08
N LYS A 14 20.64 24.96 -21.43
CA LYS A 14 20.87 23.85 -20.49
C LYS A 14 22.15 23.90 -19.66
N ASP A 15 23.20 24.55 -20.14
CA ASP A 15 24.49 24.53 -19.45
C ASP A 15 24.66 25.70 -18.46
N LEU A 16 23.84 26.74 -18.58
CA LEU A 16 24.00 27.98 -17.81
C LEU A 16 23.09 28.05 -16.59
N VAL A 17 21.97 27.31 -16.57
CA VAL A 17 20.98 27.39 -15.49
C VAL A 17 21.60 27.03 -14.13
N CYS A 18 22.28 25.88 -14.02
CA CYS A 18 22.93 25.49 -12.76
C CYS A 18 24.05 26.44 -12.35
N TYR A 19 24.80 27.00 -13.32
CA TYR A 19 25.81 28.01 -13.04
C TYR A 19 25.20 29.26 -12.40
N TYR A 20 24.12 29.81 -12.98
CA TYR A 20 23.47 30.99 -12.43
C TYR A 20 22.76 30.72 -11.09
N ILE A 21 22.18 29.53 -10.91
CA ILE A 21 21.63 29.13 -9.62
C ILE A 21 22.73 29.14 -8.54
N SER A 22 23.93 28.64 -8.84
CA SER A 22 25.06 28.63 -7.89
C SER A 22 25.51 30.02 -7.43
N LYS A 23 25.16 31.09 -8.17
CA LYS A 23 25.48 32.48 -7.82
C LYS A 23 24.45 33.15 -6.92
N LEU A 24 23.30 32.51 -6.70
CA LEU A 24 22.30 33.00 -5.77
C LEU A 24 22.71 32.76 -4.31
N PRO A 25 22.10 33.47 -3.33
CA PRO A 25 22.26 33.14 -1.92
C PRO A 25 21.84 31.70 -1.64
N SER A 26 22.60 30.97 -0.81
CA SER A 26 22.40 29.54 -0.53
C SER A 26 20.96 29.17 -0.19
N ASN A 27 20.26 30.01 0.58
CA ASN A 27 18.87 29.80 0.99
C ASN A 27 17.86 29.75 -0.17
N ASN A 28 18.20 30.33 -1.32
CA ASN A 28 17.30 30.40 -2.48
C ASN A 28 17.68 29.39 -3.58
N GLN A 29 18.90 28.83 -3.53
CA GLN A 29 19.39 27.93 -4.58
C GLN A 29 18.50 26.70 -4.70
N SER A 30 18.20 26.03 -3.58
CA SER A 30 17.42 24.80 -3.57
C SER A 30 15.96 25.01 -3.98
N THR A 31 15.36 26.11 -3.54
CA THR A 31 13.98 26.47 -3.91
C THR A 31 13.83 26.77 -5.40
N ILE A 32 14.79 27.48 -5.99
CA ILE A 32 14.76 27.82 -7.42
C ILE A 32 15.11 26.60 -8.27
N MET A 33 16.04 25.77 -7.82
CA MET A 33 16.35 24.49 -8.45
C MET A 33 15.12 23.57 -8.46
N ALA A 34 14.40 23.46 -7.34
CA ALA A 34 13.18 22.66 -7.25
C ALA A 34 12.09 23.16 -8.22
N LYS A 35 11.86 24.48 -8.26
CA LYS A 35 10.90 25.08 -9.21
C LYS A 35 11.28 24.81 -10.65
N PHE A 36 12.56 24.92 -10.98
CA PHE A 36 13.04 24.61 -12.32
C PHE A 36 12.84 23.13 -12.68
N LEU A 37 13.16 22.21 -11.76
CA LEU A 37 12.93 20.78 -12.01
C LEU A 37 11.46 20.45 -12.21
N ASP A 38 10.54 21.22 -11.63
CA ASP A 38 9.09 21.03 -11.81
C ASP A 38 8.59 21.51 -13.18
N THR A 39 9.26 22.48 -13.81
CA THR A 39 8.92 22.91 -15.19
C THR A 39 9.37 21.91 -16.26
N LEU A 40 10.35 21.07 -15.94
CA LEU A 40 10.85 20.06 -16.87
C LEU A 40 9.85 18.91 -17.02
N SER A 41 9.43 18.63 -18.25
CA SER A 41 8.53 17.50 -18.54
C SER A 41 9.27 16.16 -18.67
N ASN A 42 10.56 16.18 -19.02
CA ASN A 42 11.33 14.98 -19.32
C ASN A 42 12.30 14.60 -18.20
N ARG A 43 12.20 13.36 -17.75
CA ARG A 43 13.07 12.78 -16.71
C ARG A 43 14.55 12.87 -17.06
N LYS A 44 14.93 12.63 -18.32
CA LYS A 44 16.35 12.65 -18.73
C LYS A 44 16.97 14.04 -18.54
N ASP A 45 16.19 15.08 -18.81
CA ASP A 45 16.63 16.46 -18.59
C ASP A 45 16.78 16.72 -17.08
N LYS A 46 15.80 16.31 -16.24
CA LYS A 46 15.92 16.42 -14.77
C LYS A 46 17.19 15.75 -14.24
N GLU A 47 17.47 14.51 -14.67
CA GLU A 47 18.68 13.78 -14.29
C GLU A 47 19.98 14.49 -14.72
N TYR A 48 19.99 15.10 -15.91
CA TYR A 48 21.12 15.89 -16.38
C TYR A 48 21.39 17.09 -15.47
N TYR A 49 20.35 17.87 -15.16
CA TYR A 49 20.50 19.06 -14.31
C TYR A 49 20.82 18.71 -12.85
N LEU A 50 20.33 17.60 -12.33
CA LEU A 50 20.72 17.11 -11.00
C LEU A 50 22.23 16.80 -10.96
N LYS A 51 22.76 16.12 -11.99
CA LYS A 51 24.22 15.86 -12.12
C LYS A 51 25.03 17.16 -12.25
N GLN A 52 24.54 18.12 -13.02
CA GLN A 52 25.19 19.42 -13.13
C GLN A 52 25.14 20.20 -11.81
N GLY A 53 24.03 20.13 -11.10
CA GLY A 53 23.85 20.76 -9.80
C GLY A 53 24.88 20.28 -8.75
N PHE A 54 25.21 18.98 -8.74
CA PHE A 54 26.32 18.45 -7.94
C PHE A 54 27.67 19.08 -8.31
N THR A 55 27.93 19.26 -9.61
CA THR A 55 29.17 19.90 -10.11
C THR A 55 29.30 21.34 -9.61
N TYR A 56 28.17 22.06 -9.54
CA TYR A 56 28.12 23.44 -9.03
C TYR A 56 27.91 23.56 -7.51
N LYS A 57 27.95 22.44 -6.77
CA LYS A 57 27.78 22.37 -5.30
C LYS A 57 26.45 22.97 -4.82
N ILE A 58 25.39 22.85 -5.62
CA ILE A 58 24.03 23.15 -5.18
C ILE A 58 23.59 22.01 -4.24
N ASP A 59 22.85 22.34 -3.19
CA ASP A 59 22.25 21.34 -2.30
C ASP A 59 21.06 20.65 -2.99
N ILE A 60 21.37 19.53 -3.65
CA ILE A 60 20.43 18.73 -4.42
C ILE A 60 19.45 17.97 -3.53
N ASP A 61 19.89 17.53 -2.35
CA ASP A 61 19.05 16.80 -1.40
C ASP A 61 17.86 17.68 -0.98
N THR A 62 18.16 18.89 -0.51
CA THR A 62 17.11 19.87 -0.15
C THR A 62 16.25 20.26 -1.36
N SER A 63 16.84 20.37 -2.55
CA SER A 63 16.09 20.69 -3.78
C SER A 63 15.07 19.61 -4.12
N LEU A 64 15.44 18.34 -4.00
CA LEU A 64 14.56 17.20 -4.26
C LEU A 64 13.48 17.06 -3.19
N LEU A 65 13.79 17.34 -1.93
CA LEU A 65 12.80 17.39 -0.85
C LEU A 65 11.74 18.47 -1.10
N ILE A 66 12.15 19.66 -1.52
CA ILE A 66 11.23 20.75 -1.89
C ILE A 66 10.39 20.36 -3.12
N LEU A 67 10.99 19.74 -4.13
CA LEU A 67 10.27 19.25 -5.32
C LEU A 67 9.20 18.24 -4.92
N ALA A 68 9.56 17.25 -4.12
CA ALA A 68 8.63 16.24 -3.62
C ALA A 68 7.51 16.88 -2.80
N ALA A 69 7.83 17.88 -1.96
CA ALA A 69 6.85 18.63 -1.20
C ALA A 69 5.86 19.40 -2.09
N ASN A 70 6.33 20.06 -3.16
CA ASN A 70 5.48 20.78 -4.11
C ASN A 70 4.53 19.86 -4.88
N GLN A 71 4.92 18.61 -5.10
CA GLN A 71 4.11 17.61 -5.79
C GLN A 71 3.17 16.85 -4.84
N ARG A 72 3.19 17.15 -3.54
CA ARG A 72 2.20 16.62 -2.59
C ARG A 72 0.84 17.20 -2.93
N ARG A 73 -0.17 16.33 -2.89
CA ARG A 73 -1.58 16.76 -2.91
C ARG A 73 -2.06 16.91 -1.48
N ASP A 74 -2.87 17.94 -1.24
CA ASP A 74 -3.71 18.01 -0.03
C ASP A 74 -4.72 16.86 -0.08
N GLN A 75 -4.71 16.02 0.95
CA GLN A 75 -5.51 14.80 1.01
C GLN A 75 -6.74 15.06 1.87
N THR A 76 -7.93 14.85 1.31
CA THR A 76 -9.18 14.77 2.08
C THR A 76 -9.54 13.30 2.28
N PHE A 77 -9.29 12.77 3.47
CA PHE A 77 -9.77 11.45 3.86
C PHE A 77 -11.19 11.59 4.39
N ASP A 78 -12.16 11.45 3.50
CA ASP A 78 -13.56 11.44 3.90
C ASP A 78 -13.86 10.16 4.68
N LYS A 79 -14.35 10.33 5.91
CA LYS A 79 -14.81 9.23 6.76
C LYS A 79 -16.13 8.62 6.25
N ASP A 80 -16.83 9.31 5.35
CA ASP A 80 -18.20 9.02 4.94
C ASP A 80 -18.32 8.34 3.56
N ASN A 81 -17.21 7.83 3.01
CA ASN A 81 -17.29 7.06 1.76
C ASN A 81 -17.89 5.68 2.03
N ASN A 82 -19.22 5.63 1.90
CA ASN A 82 -20.05 4.43 1.93
C ASN A 82 -19.41 3.28 1.16
N GLU A 83 -19.59 2.10 1.74
CA GLU A 83 -18.95 0.82 1.48
C GLU A 83 -19.29 0.23 0.11
N GLU A 84 -18.87 0.89 -0.98
CA GLU A 84 -18.71 0.16 -2.23
C GLU A 84 -17.59 -0.86 -2.02
N ILE A 85 -17.96 -2.14 -2.09
CA ILE A 85 -17.06 -3.29 -2.12
C ILE A 85 -15.95 -2.98 -3.11
N ILE A 86 -14.78 -2.62 -2.59
CA ILE A 86 -13.69 -2.14 -3.42
C ILE A 86 -13.24 -3.32 -4.28
N SER A 87 -13.38 -3.15 -5.59
CA SER A 87 -12.88 -4.10 -6.58
C SER A 87 -11.39 -4.35 -6.32
N THR A 88 -10.94 -5.59 -6.46
CA THR A 88 -9.50 -5.92 -6.49
C THR A 88 -8.77 -5.25 -7.65
N ASN A 89 -9.50 -4.66 -8.61
CA ASN A 89 -8.94 -3.96 -9.75
C ASN A 89 -8.44 -2.57 -9.36
N SER A 90 -7.19 -2.28 -9.73
CA SER A 90 -6.60 -0.95 -9.52
C SER A 90 -7.28 0.09 -10.40
N LYS A 91 -7.58 1.27 -9.83
CA LYS A 91 -7.91 2.45 -10.64
C LYS A 91 -6.68 2.91 -11.44
N ASN A 92 -6.94 3.58 -12.57
CA ASN A 92 -5.90 4.14 -13.43
C ASN A 92 -5.16 5.31 -12.75
N LEU A 93 -3.88 5.44 -13.07
CA LEU A 93 -3.03 6.55 -12.61
C LEU A 93 -3.27 7.79 -13.47
N ASN A 94 -3.33 8.95 -12.82
CA ASN A 94 -3.39 10.25 -13.50
C ASN A 94 -1.99 10.87 -13.69
N GLU A 95 -1.90 11.96 -14.46
CA GLU A 95 -0.63 12.64 -14.73
C GLU A 95 0.09 13.12 -13.47
N ASN A 96 -0.65 13.59 -12.46
CA ASN A 96 -0.05 14.04 -11.21
C ASN A 96 0.42 12.85 -10.34
N ASP A 97 -0.24 11.70 -10.41
CA ASP A 97 0.22 10.46 -9.77
C ASP A 97 1.57 10.05 -10.37
N HIS A 98 1.73 10.19 -11.70
CA HIS A 98 3.01 9.97 -12.37
C HIS A 98 4.10 10.96 -11.94
N LYS A 99 3.77 12.25 -11.74
CA LYS A 99 4.71 13.24 -11.21
C LYS A 99 5.22 12.84 -9.81
N GLN A 100 4.30 12.45 -8.91
CA GLN A 100 4.66 11.99 -7.56
C GLN A 100 5.59 10.77 -7.59
N LEU A 101 5.29 9.79 -8.45
CA LEU A 101 6.14 8.61 -8.64
C LEU A 101 7.50 8.98 -9.24
N GLU A 102 7.55 9.95 -10.15
CA GLU A 102 8.81 10.45 -10.70
C GLU A 102 9.65 11.14 -9.62
N ALA A 103 9.07 12.01 -8.79
CA ALA A 103 9.78 12.61 -7.67
C ALA A 103 10.31 11.55 -6.69
N LEU A 104 9.52 10.53 -6.36
CA LEU A 104 9.99 9.43 -5.50
C LEU A 104 11.17 8.68 -6.15
N LYS A 105 11.11 8.43 -7.46
CA LYS A 105 12.21 7.80 -8.19
C LYS A 105 13.48 8.65 -8.17
N LEU A 106 13.36 9.97 -8.33
CA LEU A 106 14.50 10.87 -8.24
C LEU A 106 15.08 10.88 -6.81
N LEU A 107 14.23 10.92 -5.79
CA LEU A 107 14.66 10.84 -4.39
C LEU A 107 15.47 9.57 -4.13
N THR A 108 14.95 8.41 -4.51
CA THR A 108 15.62 7.11 -4.31
C THR A 108 16.89 6.93 -5.14
N THR A 109 16.99 7.58 -6.31
CA THR A 109 18.16 7.46 -7.20
C THR A 109 19.30 8.38 -6.77
N PHE A 110 19.00 9.59 -6.28
CA PHE A 110 20.01 10.63 -6.03
C PHE A 110 20.33 10.87 -4.55
N LEU A 111 19.43 10.57 -3.61
CA LEU A 111 19.76 10.67 -2.18
C LEU A 111 20.40 9.37 -1.69
N SER A 112 21.71 9.41 -1.51
CA SER A 112 22.46 8.30 -0.89
C SER A 112 22.49 8.37 0.64
N THR A 113 22.13 9.51 1.24
CA THR A 113 22.30 9.82 2.68
C THR A 113 20.97 10.05 3.43
N GLN A 114 19.84 10.25 2.75
CA GLN A 114 18.54 10.54 3.41
C GLN A 114 17.44 9.57 2.95
N THR A 115 17.69 8.27 3.10
CA THR A 115 16.71 7.20 2.79
C THR A 115 15.39 7.37 3.55
N LEU A 116 15.44 7.99 4.73
CA LEU A 116 14.28 8.22 5.58
C LEU A 116 13.25 9.17 4.95
N ASP A 117 13.68 10.25 4.32
CA ASP A 117 12.74 11.22 3.76
C ASP A 117 12.12 10.70 2.45
N ALA A 118 12.89 9.93 1.67
CA ALA A 118 12.34 9.16 0.55
C ALA A 118 11.30 8.14 1.03
N LEU A 119 11.58 7.43 2.13
CA LEU A 119 10.67 6.46 2.73
C LEU A 119 9.38 7.11 3.25
N ARG A 120 9.48 8.25 3.94
CA ARG A 120 8.32 9.01 4.42
C ARG A 120 7.46 9.53 3.27
N PHE A 121 8.10 10.02 2.22
CA PHE A 121 7.40 10.43 1.01
C PHE A 121 6.71 9.24 0.34
N ALA A 122 7.37 8.07 0.27
CA ALA A 122 6.78 6.84 -0.22
C ALA A 122 5.54 6.41 0.58
N ASN A 123 5.62 6.43 1.91
CA ASN A 123 4.48 6.12 2.79
C ASN A 123 3.31 7.09 2.53
N GLN A 124 3.60 8.38 2.42
CA GLN A 124 2.57 9.38 2.14
C GLN A 124 1.85 9.13 0.80
N ILE A 125 2.59 8.87 -0.28
CA ILE A 125 1.95 8.56 -1.58
C ILE A 125 1.24 7.20 -1.55
N CYS A 126 1.74 6.23 -0.78
CA CYS A 126 1.08 4.94 -0.60
C CYS A 126 -0.25 5.09 0.14
N ARG A 127 -0.32 5.91 1.21
CA ARG A 127 -1.58 6.26 1.88
C ARG A 127 -2.58 6.88 0.89
N TYR A 128 -2.12 7.82 0.07
CA TYR A 128 -2.94 8.47 -0.96
C TYR A 128 -3.47 7.47 -2.01
N PHE A 129 -2.58 6.69 -2.62
CA PHE A 129 -2.96 5.70 -3.62
C PHE A 129 -3.86 4.63 -3.03
N LEU A 130 -3.61 4.24 -1.78
CA LEU A 130 -4.45 3.28 -1.11
C LEU A 130 -5.84 3.87 -0.87
N ASN A 131 -5.97 5.13 -0.42
CA ASN A 131 -7.27 5.77 -0.25
C ASN A 131 -8.13 5.74 -1.55
N ASP A 132 -7.48 6.02 -2.69
CA ASP A 132 -8.11 6.05 -4.01
C ASP A 132 -8.28 4.66 -4.67
N ALA A 133 -7.78 3.59 -4.07
CA ALA A 133 -7.70 2.23 -4.64
C ALA A 133 -6.85 2.15 -5.95
N LYS A 134 -5.74 2.88 -5.98
CA LYS A 134 -4.75 2.90 -7.08
C LYS A 134 -3.57 1.98 -6.75
N TYR A 135 -3.81 0.67 -6.70
CA TYR A 135 -2.82 -0.34 -6.30
C TYR A 135 -1.55 -0.34 -7.17
N GLU A 136 -1.65 -0.04 -8.47
CA GLU A 136 -0.48 0.08 -9.35
C GLU A 136 0.51 1.15 -8.90
N GLY A 137 0.00 2.28 -8.37
CA GLY A 137 0.86 3.34 -7.86
C GLY A 137 1.71 2.87 -6.67
N ILE A 138 1.10 2.06 -5.80
CA ILE A 138 1.78 1.47 -4.64
C ILE A 138 2.82 0.46 -5.11
N ARG A 139 2.48 -0.42 -6.08
CA ARG A 139 3.45 -1.37 -6.66
C ARG A 139 4.70 -0.67 -7.19
N ILE A 140 4.50 0.38 -8.00
CA ILE A 140 5.61 1.15 -8.57
C ILE A 140 6.43 1.80 -7.46
N ALA A 141 5.79 2.41 -6.46
CA ALA A 141 6.48 3.03 -5.34
C ALA A 141 7.34 2.03 -4.55
N LEU A 142 6.80 0.84 -4.26
CA LEU A 142 7.52 -0.23 -3.57
C LEU A 142 8.74 -0.71 -4.38
N SER A 143 8.61 -0.80 -5.71
CA SER A 143 9.67 -1.29 -6.60
C SER A 143 10.92 -0.38 -6.68
N TYR A 144 10.79 0.89 -6.28
CA TYR A 144 11.92 1.83 -6.28
C TYR A 144 12.88 1.63 -5.12
N PHE A 145 12.47 0.87 -4.10
CA PHE A 145 13.32 0.58 -2.97
C PHE A 145 13.96 -0.81 -3.11
N PRO A 146 15.19 -1.01 -2.59
CA PRO A 146 15.78 -2.33 -2.47
C PRO A 146 14.89 -3.27 -1.64
N HIS A 147 14.96 -4.56 -1.90
CA HIS A 147 14.17 -5.56 -1.16
C HIS A 147 14.57 -5.63 0.33
N ASP A 148 15.83 -5.31 0.64
CA ASP A 148 16.43 -5.39 1.98
C ASP A 148 16.63 -4.01 2.63
N ILE A 149 15.58 -3.18 2.66
CA ILE A 149 15.65 -1.94 3.46
C ILE A 149 15.76 -2.33 4.94
N ASP A 150 16.93 -2.09 5.53
CA ASP A 150 17.20 -2.36 6.93
C ASP A 150 17.21 -1.05 7.76
N ILE A 151 16.75 -1.18 9.00
CA ILE A 151 16.75 -0.13 10.03
C ILE A 151 18.18 0.37 10.27
N HIS A 152 19.19 -0.50 10.14
CA HIS A 152 20.59 -0.15 10.32
C HIS A 152 21.13 0.86 9.29
N THR A 153 20.52 0.93 8.11
CA THR A 153 20.82 1.94 7.07
C THR A 153 20.14 3.29 7.33
N ILE A 154 19.19 3.36 8.25
CA ILE A 154 18.43 4.56 8.57
C ILE A 154 19.05 5.18 9.84
N GLU A 155 19.58 6.39 9.70
CA GLU A 155 20.53 7.04 10.60
C GLU A 155 20.24 6.91 12.12
N ALA A 156 21.33 6.83 12.90
CA ALA A 156 21.37 6.60 14.34
C ALA A 156 20.66 7.65 15.23
N ASN A 157 20.14 8.74 14.65
CA ASN A 157 19.67 9.90 15.41
C ASN A 157 18.18 9.84 15.81
N ASN A 158 17.36 8.94 15.24
CA ASN A 158 15.95 8.76 15.64
C ASN A 158 15.43 7.32 15.36
N ARG A 159 16.04 6.32 16.00
CA ARG A 159 15.81 4.89 15.73
C ARG A 159 14.35 4.41 15.80
N GLN A 160 13.48 5.07 16.57
CA GLN A 160 12.10 4.60 16.78
C GLN A 160 11.13 5.11 15.69
N GLN A 161 11.17 6.40 15.35
CA GLN A 161 10.36 6.95 14.26
C GLN A 161 10.71 6.29 12.91
N SER A 162 12.00 6.01 12.69
CA SER A 162 12.45 5.28 11.50
C SER A 162 11.92 3.83 11.44
N VAL A 163 11.68 3.21 12.60
CA VAL A 163 11.11 1.85 12.66
C VAL A 163 9.63 1.88 12.31
N ASP A 164 8.88 2.86 12.83
CA ASP A 164 7.46 3.02 12.50
C ASP A 164 7.27 3.40 11.01
N ASP A 165 8.11 4.27 10.45
CA ASP A 165 8.13 4.61 9.02
C ASP A 165 8.42 3.36 8.15
N LEU A 166 9.41 2.54 8.52
CA LEU A 166 9.72 1.30 7.80
C LEU A 166 8.61 0.25 7.94
N ARG A 167 8.02 0.16 9.13
CA ARG A 167 6.94 -0.78 9.41
C ARG A 167 5.69 -0.44 8.62
N GLU A 168 5.37 0.85 8.49
CA GLU A 168 4.31 1.34 7.62
C GLU A 168 4.58 0.96 6.15
N PHE A 169 5.79 1.20 5.66
CA PHE A 169 6.16 0.85 4.28
C PHE A 169 6.00 -0.65 4.00
N LYS A 170 6.49 -1.50 4.92
CA LYS A 170 6.34 -2.96 4.84
C LYS A 170 4.88 -3.40 4.95
N ALA A 171 4.05 -2.67 5.69
CA ALA A 171 2.63 -2.96 5.81
C ALA A 171 1.89 -2.76 4.48
N PHE A 172 2.23 -1.74 3.69
CA PHE A 172 1.71 -1.59 2.32
C PHE A 172 2.14 -2.76 1.44
N GLY A 173 3.40 -3.18 1.52
CA GLY A 173 3.91 -4.35 0.78
C GLY A 173 3.16 -5.64 1.09
N ALA A 174 2.95 -5.94 2.38
CA ALA A 174 2.18 -7.11 2.81
C ALA A 174 0.74 -7.08 2.27
N TYR A 175 0.11 -5.90 2.29
CA TYR A 175 -1.24 -5.73 1.79
C TYR A 175 -1.36 -5.96 0.28
N ILE A 176 -0.45 -5.37 -0.51
CA ILE A 176 -0.42 -5.57 -1.97
C ILE A 176 -0.14 -7.03 -2.32
N ALA A 177 0.77 -7.70 -1.60
CA ALA A 177 1.03 -9.12 -1.80
C ALA A 177 -0.21 -9.98 -1.55
N ALA A 178 -1.01 -9.66 -0.52
CA ALA A 178 -2.28 -10.35 -0.25
C ALA A 178 -3.31 -10.12 -1.38
N LEU A 179 -3.44 -8.88 -1.88
CA LEU A 179 -4.31 -8.58 -3.00
C LEU A 179 -3.88 -9.30 -4.30
N GLU A 180 -2.59 -9.34 -4.58
CA GLU A 180 -2.03 -10.05 -5.73
C GLU A 180 -2.28 -11.55 -5.64
N ALA A 181 -2.11 -12.14 -4.45
CA ALA A 181 -2.41 -13.54 -4.24
C ALA A 181 -3.89 -13.84 -4.51
N ILE A 182 -4.81 -13.01 -4.02
CA ILE A 182 -6.25 -13.13 -4.28
C ILE A 182 -6.55 -12.98 -5.78
N GLN A 183 -6.02 -11.95 -6.43
CA GLN A 183 -6.23 -11.72 -7.86
C GLN A 183 -5.72 -12.90 -8.69
N ARG A 184 -4.50 -13.36 -8.42
CA ARG A 184 -3.90 -14.49 -9.12
C ARG A 184 -4.73 -15.76 -8.94
N TRP A 185 -5.23 -16.02 -7.73
CA TRP A 185 -6.13 -17.13 -7.48
C TRP A 185 -7.43 -16.99 -8.29
N SER A 186 -8.02 -15.80 -8.34
CA SER A 186 -9.27 -15.57 -9.09
C SER A 186 -9.10 -15.81 -10.60
N GLU A 187 -7.96 -15.42 -11.17
CA GLU A 187 -7.63 -15.69 -12.58
C GLU A 187 -7.45 -17.19 -12.85
N LEU A 188 -6.81 -17.92 -11.93
CA LEU A 188 -6.65 -19.38 -12.05
C LEU A 188 -8.02 -20.07 -11.96
N HIS A 189 -8.86 -19.67 -11.01
CA HIS A 189 -10.18 -20.22 -10.84
C HIS A 189 -11.07 -19.96 -12.07
N GLN A 190 -11.04 -18.75 -12.64
CA GLN A 190 -11.78 -18.43 -13.86
C GLN A 190 -11.31 -19.27 -15.07
N LYS A 191 -9.99 -19.37 -15.29
CA LYS A 191 -9.42 -20.18 -16.39
C LYS A 191 -9.80 -21.67 -16.31
N GLN A 192 -9.99 -22.18 -15.10
CA GLN A 192 -10.42 -23.57 -14.90
C GLN A 192 -11.91 -23.77 -15.14
N GLN A 193 -12.75 -22.78 -14.88
CA GLN A 193 -14.18 -22.84 -15.25
C GLN A 193 -14.35 -22.92 -16.77
N ASP A 194 -13.47 -22.25 -17.52
CA ASP A 194 -13.51 -22.23 -18.99
C ASP A 194 -12.89 -23.48 -19.64
N ASN A 195 -11.89 -24.12 -18.99
CA ASN A 195 -11.19 -25.30 -19.52
C ASN A 195 -11.63 -26.59 -18.82
N THR A 196 -12.53 -27.35 -19.45
CA THR A 196 -13.14 -28.62 -18.96
C THR A 196 -12.21 -29.85 -18.89
N SER A 197 -10.88 -29.68 -18.85
CA SER A 197 -9.92 -30.82 -18.87
C SER A 197 -8.95 -30.83 -17.69
N THR A 198 -9.24 -31.75 -16.74
CA THR A 198 -8.37 -32.67 -15.96
C THR A 198 -6.93 -32.28 -15.54
N THR A 199 -6.54 -31.01 -15.61
CA THR A 199 -5.27 -30.56 -15.03
C THR A 199 -5.49 -30.35 -13.53
N THR A 200 -4.56 -30.85 -12.71
CA THR A 200 -4.53 -30.73 -11.25
C THR A 200 -5.08 -29.37 -10.80
N ARG A 201 -5.93 -29.33 -9.76
CA ARG A 201 -6.55 -28.10 -9.24
C ARG A 201 -5.50 -27.12 -8.70
N GLU A 202 -4.83 -26.40 -9.61
CA GLU A 202 -3.78 -25.40 -9.33
C GLU A 202 -4.31 -24.28 -8.43
N ASP A 203 -5.59 -23.92 -8.59
CA ASP A 203 -6.34 -23.02 -7.71
C ASP A 203 -6.37 -23.52 -6.25
N GLN A 204 -6.58 -24.81 -6.02
CA GLN A 204 -6.56 -25.40 -4.66
C GLN A 204 -5.14 -25.49 -4.09
N ALA A 205 -4.14 -25.74 -4.93
CA ALA A 205 -2.74 -25.72 -4.50
C ALA A 205 -2.24 -24.31 -4.15
N TYR A 206 -2.81 -23.27 -4.78
CA TYR A 206 -2.46 -21.87 -4.52
C TYR A 206 -3.18 -21.28 -3.30
N LEU A 207 -4.31 -21.87 -2.87
CA LEU A 207 -5.11 -21.38 -1.74
C LEU A 207 -4.31 -21.17 -0.44
N PRO A 208 -3.42 -22.08 0.00
CA PRO A 208 -2.61 -21.86 1.21
C PRO A 208 -1.72 -20.62 1.12
N ILE A 209 -1.26 -20.25 -0.08
CA ILE A 209 -0.45 -19.04 -0.31
C ILE A 209 -1.31 -17.80 -0.10
N VAL A 210 -2.54 -17.79 -0.63
CA VAL A 210 -3.51 -16.71 -0.43
C VAL A 210 -3.85 -16.55 1.05
N ILE A 211 -4.17 -17.66 1.72
CA ILE A 211 -4.49 -17.68 3.15
C ILE A 211 -3.33 -17.09 3.94
N LYS A 212 -2.10 -17.57 3.71
CA LYS A 212 -0.91 -17.08 4.40
C LYS A 212 -0.73 -15.58 4.20
N ALA A 213 -0.80 -15.09 2.95
CA ALA A 213 -0.63 -13.68 2.66
C ALA A 213 -1.67 -12.80 3.35
N CYS A 214 -2.94 -13.24 3.43
CA CYS A 214 -3.98 -12.54 4.18
C CYS A 214 -3.72 -12.54 5.68
N TYR A 215 -3.30 -13.68 6.26
CA TYR A 215 -2.97 -13.77 7.68
C TYR A 215 -1.72 -12.97 8.05
N ASP A 216 -0.75 -12.82 7.15
CA ASP A 216 0.42 -11.95 7.36
C ASP A 216 0.00 -10.47 7.56
N VAL A 217 -1.12 -10.06 6.95
CA VAL A 217 -1.74 -8.74 7.18
C VAL A 217 -2.54 -8.72 8.50
N PHE A 218 -3.34 -9.75 8.77
CA PHE A 218 -4.20 -9.77 9.96
C PHE A 218 -3.43 -9.96 11.28
N ASP A 219 -2.37 -10.76 11.29
CA ASP A 219 -1.49 -10.99 12.45
C ASP A 219 -0.22 -10.14 12.35
N TYR A 220 -0.28 -9.02 11.61
CA TYR A 220 0.86 -8.12 11.46
C TYR A 220 1.35 -7.68 12.85
N PRO A 221 2.67 -7.69 13.14
CA PRO A 221 3.19 -7.41 14.49
C PRO A 221 2.66 -6.07 15.02
N GLN A 222 2.03 -6.07 16.19
CA GLN A 222 1.33 -4.94 16.84
C GLN A 222 0.20 -4.26 16.03
N GLY A 223 -0.22 -4.85 14.90
CA GLY A 223 -1.33 -4.40 14.07
C GLY A 223 -0.91 -3.75 12.76
N TRP A 224 -1.70 -3.96 11.72
CA TRP A 224 -1.48 -3.35 10.42
C TRP A 224 -1.81 -1.84 10.45
N LEU A 225 -0.88 -1.02 9.97
CA LEU A 225 -0.93 0.46 10.04
C LEU A 225 -1.17 1.01 11.46
N VAL A 226 -0.47 0.45 12.45
CA VAL A 226 -0.49 0.92 13.85
C VAL A 226 0.93 1.24 14.27
N ASP A 227 1.18 2.46 14.74
CA ASP A 227 2.51 2.84 15.26
C ASP A 227 2.80 2.15 16.60
N SER A 228 4.09 1.88 16.85
CA SER A 228 4.53 1.21 18.08
C SER A 228 4.63 2.18 19.28
N THR A 229 4.65 3.49 19.03
CA THR A 229 4.97 4.51 20.03
C THR A 229 3.87 5.59 20.13
N ASN A 230 3.34 5.81 21.35
CA ASN A 230 2.45 6.94 21.67
C ASN A 230 3.21 8.27 21.87
N ILE A 231 4.53 8.29 21.66
CA ILE A 231 5.43 9.35 22.15
C ILE A 231 5.34 10.63 21.30
N HIS A 232 4.80 10.56 20.09
CA HIS A 232 4.85 11.66 19.12
C HIS A 232 3.48 12.21 18.69
N GLN A 233 2.45 12.04 19.52
CA GLN A 233 1.11 12.64 19.31
C GLN A 233 1.11 14.18 19.34
N THR A 234 2.25 14.84 19.55
CA THR A 234 2.32 16.30 19.75
C THR A 234 2.55 17.12 18.48
N SER A 235 2.80 16.48 17.33
CA SER A 235 2.95 17.19 16.04
C SER A 235 1.64 17.11 15.24
N PRO A 236 1.09 18.24 14.75
CA PRO A 236 -0.16 18.24 13.99
C PRO A 236 -0.10 17.37 12.73
N ASP A 237 1.07 17.29 12.08
CA ASP A 237 1.32 16.43 10.92
C ASP A 237 1.26 14.92 11.26
N ASN A 238 1.46 14.55 12.52
CA ASN A 238 1.37 13.14 12.94
C ASN A 238 -0.07 12.77 13.32
N GLU A 239 -0.85 13.70 13.85
CA GLU A 239 -2.28 13.50 14.12
C GLU A 239 -3.07 13.25 12.83
N THR A 240 -2.76 14.00 11.77
CA THR A 240 -3.34 13.76 10.44
C THR A 240 -2.95 12.38 9.94
N ARG A 241 -1.65 12.03 9.90
CA ARG A 241 -1.16 10.69 9.52
C ARG A 241 -1.84 9.55 10.29
N GLN A 242 -2.01 9.67 11.60
CA GLN A 242 -2.67 8.64 12.42
C GLN A 242 -4.16 8.51 12.07
N THR A 243 -4.83 9.62 11.79
CA THR A 243 -6.21 9.62 11.33
C THR A 243 -6.33 8.93 9.97
N GLU A 244 -5.44 9.24 9.02
CA GLU A 244 -5.37 8.59 7.71
C GLU A 244 -5.19 7.08 7.84
N MET A 245 -4.19 6.64 8.62
CA MET A 245 -3.92 5.23 8.86
C MET A 245 -5.09 4.50 9.52
N SER A 246 -5.76 5.15 10.47
CA SER A 246 -6.97 4.59 11.10
C SER A 246 -8.08 4.37 10.07
N VAL A 247 -8.38 5.37 9.24
CA VAL A 247 -9.40 5.24 8.18
C VAL A 247 -9.06 4.12 7.20
N LEU A 248 -7.80 4.05 6.75
CA LEU A 248 -7.34 2.98 5.86
C LEU A 248 -7.46 1.61 6.52
N ARG A 249 -7.12 1.49 7.80
CA ARG A 249 -7.24 0.25 8.58
C ARG A 249 -8.67 -0.26 8.63
N HIS A 250 -9.64 0.60 8.94
CA HIS A 250 -11.05 0.22 8.99
C HIS A 250 -11.55 -0.29 7.64
N LYS A 251 -11.18 0.42 6.55
CA LYS A 251 -11.64 0.11 5.19
C LYS A 251 -11.01 -1.17 4.63
N TYR A 252 -9.70 -1.34 4.76
CA TYR A 252 -8.97 -2.36 4.01
C TYR A 252 -8.82 -3.69 4.73
N ILE A 253 -8.85 -3.72 6.07
CA ILE A 253 -8.88 -4.99 6.83
C ILE A 253 -10.23 -5.69 6.63
N SER A 254 -11.34 -4.95 6.79
CA SER A 254 -12.68 -5.49 6.59
C SER A 254 -12.86 -6.02 5.17
N MET A 255 -12.43 -5.27 4.17
CA MET A 255 -12.43 -5.68 2.77
C MET A 255 -11.61 -6.96 2.51
N LEU A 256 -10.39 -7.05 3.04
CA LEU A 256 -9.56 -8.24 2.85
C LEU A 256 -10.20 -9.47 3.47
N ALA A 257 -10.81 -9.33 4.66
CA ALA A 257 -11.54 -10.40 5.31
C ALA A 257 -12.77 -10.83 4.51
N CYS A 258 -13.60 -9.88 4.04
CA CYS A 258 -14.77 -10.20 3.20
C CYS A 258 -14.37 -10.90 1.90
N ASN A 259 -13.28 -10.47 1.26
CA ASN A 259 -12.75 -11.15 0.07
C ASN A 259 -12.33 -12.59 0.39
N LEU A 260 -11.65 -12.82 1.52
CA LEU A 260 -11.23 -14.16 1.94
C LEU A 260 -12.43 -15.06 2.28
N PHE A 261 -13.44 -14.53 2.98
CA PHE A 261 -14.70 -15.26 3.23
C PHE A 261 -15.39 -15.68 1.94
N ARG A 262 -15.42 -14.79 0.93
CA ARG A 262 -16.01 -15.12 -0.37
C ARG A 262 -15.23 -16.21 -1.10
N ILE A 263 -13.90 -16.22 -1.00
CA ILE A 263 -13.07 -17.31 -1.55
C ILE A 263 -13.42 -18.64 -0.86
N PHE A 264 -13.51 -18.66 0.48
CA PHE A 264 -13.87 -19.87 1.21
C PHE A 264 -15.28 -20.36 0.88
N ASP A 265 -16.22 -19.45 0.69
CA ASP A 265 -17.58 -19.76 0.27
C ASP A 265 -17.61 -20.43 -1.11
N LEU A 266 -16.86 -19.89 -2.08
CA LEU A 266 -16.76 -20.43 -3.45
C LEU A 266 -16.13 -21.83 -3.47
N ILE A 267 -15.07 -22.06 -2.69
CA ILE A 267 -14.39 -23.36 -2.62
C ILE A 267 -15.16 -24.36 -1.71
N LYS A 268 -16.20 -23.88 -1.01
CA LYS A 268 -16.98 -24.65 -0.01
C LYS A 268 -16.08 -25.23 1.10
N GLN A 269 -15.15 -24.42 1.59
CA GLN A 269 -14.30 -24.77 2.74
C GLN A 269 -14.87 -24.20 4.04
N GLU A 270 -15.77 -24.93 4.69
CA GLU A 270 -16.44 -24.46 5.90
C GLU A 270 -15.48 -24.35 7.09
N GLN A 271 -14.51 -25.26 7.20
CA GLN A 271 -13.56 -25.29 8.33
C GLN A 271 -12.72 -24.01 8.40
N GLU A 272 -12.23 -23.51 7.26
CA GLU A 272 -11.43 -22.29 7.19
C GLU A 272 -12.28 -21.04 7.42
N THR A 273 -13.56 -21.04 6.98
CA THR A 273 -14.53 -20.00 7.33
C THR A 273 -14.68 -19.86 8.85
N PHE A 274 -14.92 -20.95 9.57
CA PHE A 274 -15.06 -20.89 11.03
C PHE A 274 -13.77 -20.50 11.76
N ARG A 275 -12.61 -20.92 11.25
CA ARG A 275 -11.30 -20.50 11.76
C ARG A 275 -11.11 -18.99 11.62
N LEU A 276 -11.46 -18.43 10.46
CA LEU A 276 -11.36 -16.99 10.21
C LEU A 276 -12.28 -16.19 11.13
N ILE A 277 -13.54 -16.61 11.33
CA ILE A 277 -14.45 -15.96 12.30
C ILE A 277 -13.83 -15.98 13.69
N THR A 278 -13.41 -17.16 14.15
CA THR A 278 -12.83 -17.32 15.49
C THR A 278 -11.62 -16.42 15.68
N PHE A 279 -10.78 -16.30 14.64
CA PHE A 279 -9.64 -15.41 14.64
C PHE A 279 -10.04 -13.92 14.70
N LEU A 280 -10.99 -13.49 13.88
CA LEU A 280 -11.47 -12.10 13.85
C LEU A 280 -12.18 -11.69 15.16
N SER A 281 -12.88 -12.65 15.78
CA SER A 281 -13.57 -12.49 17.06
C SER A 281 -12.66 -12.64 18.28
N ASP A 282 -11.38 -13.01 18.11
CA ASP A 282 -10.47 -13.17 19.25
C ASP A 282 -10.15 -11.82 19.88
N SER A 283 -10.83 -11.53 20.99
CA SER A 283 -10.67 -10.29 21.75
C SER A 283 -9.27 -10.12 22.34
N ARG A 284 -8.46 -11.18 22.39
CA ARG A 284 -7.08 -11.17 22.88
C ARG A 284 -6.07 -10.70 21.82
N LYS A 285 -6.44 -10.71 20.53
CA LYS A 285 -5.57 -10.30 19.42
C LYS A 285 -6.19 -9.13 18.66
N GLN A 286 -5.68 -7.92 18.90
CA GLN A 286 -5.91 -6.69 18.11
C GLN A 286 -7.37 -6.21 17.92
N GLN A 287 -8.37 -6.95 18.43
CA GLN A 287 -9.80 -6.63 18.37
C GLN A 287 -10.28 -6.26 16.97
N LEU A 288 -9.89 -7.05 15.96
CA LEU A 288 -10.13 -6.73 14.54
C LEU A 288 -11.62 -6.53 14.21
N TYR A 289 -12.53 -7.22 14.90
CA TYR A 289 -13.98 -7.04 14.74
C TYR A 289 -14.45 -5.58 14.94
N THR A 290 -13.74 -4.77 15.73
CA THR A 290 -14.09 -3.35 15.95
C THR A 290 -13.89 -2.49 14.71
N LEU A 291 -13.08 -2.96 13.76
CA LEU A 291 -12.75 -2.25 12.53
C LEU A 291 -13.80 -2.44 11.43
N PHE A 292 -14.70 -3.41 11.61
CA PHE A 292 -15.74 -3.72 10.65
C PHE A 292 -16.92 -2.78 10.86
N SER A 293 -17.45 -2.29 9.75
CA SER A 293 -18.75 -1.66 9.75
C SER A 293 -19.86 -2.65 10.05
N LYS A 294 -21.06 -2.12 10.33
CA LYS A 294 -22.25 -2.96 10.54
C LYS A 294 -22.60 -3.78 9.29
N GLU A 295 -22.44 -3.19 8.11
CA GLU A 295 -22.73 -3.83 6.83
C GLU A 295 -21.73 -4.94 6.51
N ALA A 296 -20.43 -4.68 6.69
CA ALA A 296 -19.39 -5.69 6.55
C ALA A 296 -19.59 -6.84 7.56
N LEU A 297 -19.92 -6.54 8.82
CA LEU A 297 -20.25 -7.59 9.81
C LEU A 297 -21.45 -8.42 9.38
N ASN A 298 -22.54 -7.79 8.91
CA ASN A 298 -23.71 -8.51 8.41
C ASN A 298 -23.36 -9.41 7.22
N SER A 299 -22.50 -8.94 6.30
CA SER A 299 -22.05 -9.74 5.16
C SER A 299 -21.24 -10.96 5.60
N VAL A 300 -20.36 -10.79 6.58
CA VAL A 300 -19.59 -11.89 7.17
C VAL A 300 -20.56 -12.86 7.85
N LEU A 301 -21.47 -12.39 8.70
CA LEU A 301 -22.45 -13.24 9.38
C LEU A 301 -23.27 -14.07 8.40
N LEU A 302 -23.76 -13.48 7.31
CA LEU A 302 -24.51 -14.20 6.29
C LEU A 302 -23.66 -15.29 5.60
N LEU A 303 -22.40 -14.99 5.24
CA LEU A 303 -21.50 -15.98 4.66
C LEU A 303 -21.21 -17.14 5.62
N THR A 304 -21.21 -16.86 6.92
CA THR A 304 -20.96 -17.86 7.96
C THR A 304 -22.19 -18.71 8.23
N GLU A 305 -23.39 -18.14 8.11
CA GLU A 305 -24.66 -18.86 8.11
C GLU A 305 -24.70 -19.86 6.95
N HIS A 306 -24.41 -19.43 5.72
CA HIS A 306 -24.32 -20.33 4.56
C HIS A 306 -23.28 -21.45 4.73
N ALA A 307 -22.17 -21.19 5.44
CA ALA A 307 -21.19 -22.22 5.77
C ALA A 307 -21.73 -23.21 6.82
N ALA A 308 -22.48 -22.74 7.81
CA ALA A 308 -23.11 -23.57 8.83
C ALA A 308 -24.19 -24.47 8.24
N GLU A 309 -25.06 -23.95 7.38
CA GLU A 309 -26.09 -24.71 6.68
C GLU A 309 -25.49 -25.85 5.85
N ARG A 310 -24.45 -25.56 5.05
CA ARG A 310 -23.75 -26.61 4.27
C ARG A 310 -23.11 -27.68 5.15
N CYS A 311 -22.61 -27.31 6.32
CA CYS A 311 -22.04 -28.26 7.27
C CYS A 311 -23.13 -29.18 7.86
N LEU A 312 -24.29 -28.61 8.20
CA LEU A 312 -25.45 -29.35 8.70
C LEU A 312 -26.01 -30.31 7.64
N ASP A 313 -26.15 -29.86 6.39
CA ASP A 313 -26.61 -30.70 5.28
C ASP A 313 -25.69 -31.92 5.07
N ARG A 314 -24.36 -31.73 5.18
CA ARG A 314 -23.40 -32.86 5.11
C ARG A 314 -23.56 -33.84 6.26
N GLN A 315 -23.79 -33.34 7.48
CA GLN A 315 -23.99 -34.20 8.66
C GLN A 315 -25.28 -35.00 8.54
N GLN A 316 -26.36 -34.40 8.02
CA GLN A 316 -27.62 -35.08 7.77
C GLN A 316 -27.48 -36.17 6.69
N GLN A 317 -26.76 -35.89 5.59
CA GLN A 317 -26.47 -36.88 4.54
C GLN A 317 -25.65 -38.07 5.06
N GLN A 318 -24.65 -37.84 5.90
CA GLN A 318 -23.87 -38.92 6.53
C GLN A 318 -24.73 -39.78 7.46
N GLN A 319 -25.68 -39.19 8.19
CA GLN A 319 -26.60 -39.95 9.06
C GLN A 319 -27.61 -40.79 8.27
N THR A 320 -28.07 -40.32 7.10
CA THR A 320 -28.97 -41.11 6.23
C THR A 320 -28.26 -42.27 5.54
N ASP A 321 -26.99 -42.10 5.18
CA ASP A 321 -26.17 -43.17 4.60
C ASP A 321 -25.81 -44.24 5.64
N ASP A 322 -25.47 -43.85 6.88
CA ASP A 322 -25.20 -44.81 7.97
C ASP A 322 -26.45 -45.58 8.43
N THR A 323 -27.65 -44.97 8.35
CA THR A 323 -28.89 -45.68 8.64
C THR A 323 -29.26 -46.65 7.53
N THR A 324 -29.06 -46.30 6.25
CA THR A 324 -29.29 -47.25 5.14
C THR A 324 -28.30 -48.42 5.16
N VAL A 325 -27.03 -48.20 5.49
CA VAL A 325 -26.05 -49.30 5.63
C VAL A 325 -26.42 -50.24 6.79
N ASN A 326 -26.98 -49.74 7.90
CA ASN A 326 -27.46 -50.56 9.00
C ASN A 326 -28.79 -51.30 8.73
N TYR A 327 -29.52 -50.97 7.65
CA TYR A 327 -30.68 -51.74 7.20
C TYR A 327 -30.34 -52.81 6.16
N PHE A 328 -29.09 -52.84 5.65
CA PHE A 328 -28.59 -53.81 4.68
C PHE A 328 -27.56 -54.82 5.23
N LEU A 329 -27.31 -54.80 6.55
CA LEU A 329 -26.62 -55.84 7.33
C LEU A 329 -27.62 -56.55 8.23
#